data_AF-A0A6J6CWI2-F1
#
_entry.id   AF-A0A6J6CWI2-F1
#
_cell.length_a   1.000
_cell.length_b   1.000
_cell.length_c   1.000
_cell.angle_alpha   90.00
_cell.angle_beta   90.00
_cell.angle_gamma   90.00
#
_symmetry.space_group_name_H-M   'P 1'
#
loop_
_entity.id
_entity.type
_entity.pdbx_description
1 polymer ?
#
loop_
_entity_poly.entity_id
_entity_poly.type
_entity_poly.pdbx_seq_one_letter_code
_entity_poly.pdbx_strand_id
1 'polypeptide(L)'
;MILPWITLAFAYAALYTRFVRNSVIETLSEDFIRTARAKGLSEKVILRKHTLRAALAPLTTMAGLDFAGLLGGAILTEAVFNLPGLGRLSLGAVIDFDLPIIVATTILAASIVITMNLVVDVLYAFIDPRVRVAA
;
A
#
# COMPACT_ATOMS: atom_id res chain seq x y z
N MET A 1 12.01 8.44 19.14
CA MET A 1 11.46 7.17 18.62
C MET A 1 11.11 7.30 17.14
N ILE A 2 12.12 7.40 16.26
CA ILE A 2 11.93 7.64 14.81
C ILE A 2 12.64 6.58 13.96
N LEU A 3 13.62 5.87 14.54
CA LEU A 3 14.43 4.87 13.86
C LEU A 3 13.62 3.72 13.23
N PRO A 4 12.64 3.10 13.94
CA PRO A 4 11.82 2.02 13.36
C PRO A 4 11.00 2.49 12.15
N TRP A 5 10.53 3.73 12.21
CA TRP A 5 9.75 4.36 11.14
C TRP A 5 10.61 4.61 9.92
N ILE A 6 11.84 5.10 10.12
CA ILE A 6 12.80 5.35 9.03
C ILE A 6 13.23 4.02 8.39
N THR A 7 13.47 2.96 9.18
CA THR A 7 13.84 1.64 8.64
C THR A 7 12.73 1.04 7.79
N LEU A 8 11.47 1.13 8.25
CA LEU A 8 10.32 0.69 7.45
C LEU A 8 10.16 1.56 6.21
N ALA A 9 10.22 2.89 6.34
CA ALA A 9 10.10 3.82 5.23
C ALA A 9 11.15 3.54 4.14
N PHE A 10 12.41 3.28 4.50
CA PHE A 10 13.46 2.94 3.54
C PHE A 10 13.21 1.61 2.83
N ALA A 11 12.73 0.59 3.55
CA ALA A 11 12.46 -0.73 2.97
C ALA A 11 11.37 -0.64 1.88
N TYR A 12 10.31 0.10 2.13
CA TYR A 12 9.21 0.26 1.17
C TYR A 12 9.51 1.32 0.09
N ALA A 13 10.22 2.41 0.40
CA ALA A 13 10.46 3.51 -0.54
C ALA A 13 11.13 3.06 -1.86
N ALA A 14 12.09 2.14 -1.79
CA ALA A 14 12.75 1.61 -2.99
C ALA A 14 11.78 0.83 -3.90
N LEU A 15 10.89 0.04 -3.30
CA LEU A 15 9.90 -0.76 -4.02
C LEU A 15 8.86 0.13 -4.69
N TYR A 16 8.30 1.08 -3.93
CA TYR A 16 7.34 2.07 -4.43
C TYR A 16 7.91 2.93 -5.55
N THR A 17 9.17 3.39 -5.43
CA THR A 17 9.81 4.21 -6.47
C THR A 17 9.99 3.44 -7.78
N ARG A 18 10.44 2.17 -7.70
CA ARG A 18 10.57 1.30 -8.89
C ARG A 18 9.20 1.03 -9.52
N PHE A 19 8.19 0.79 -8.70
CA PHE A 19 6.84 0.52 -9.17
C PHE A 19 6.25 1.72 -9.91
N VAL A 20 6.23 2.89 -9.28
CA VAL A 20 5.72 4.13 -9.89
C VAL A 20 6.46 4.44 -11.19
N ARG A 21 7.80 4.28 -11.22
CA ARG A 21 8.58 4.48 -12.45
C ARG A 21 8.13 3.54 -13.57
N ASN A 22 7.94 2.26 -13.27
CA ASN A 22 7.51 1.28 -14.27
C ASN A 22 6.10 1.59 -14.78
N SER A 23 5.14 1.86 -13.89
CA SER A 23 3.77 2.23 -14.27
C SER A 23 3.74 3.51 -15.12
N VAL A 24 4.56 4.51 -14.80
CA VAL A 24 4.67 5.74 -15.60
C VAL A 24 5.18 5.44 -17.02
N ILE A 25 6.22 4.60 -17.17
CA ILE A 25 6.77 4.22 -18.47
C ILE A 25 5.73 3.47 -19.31
N GLU A 26 5.01 2.56 -18.69
CA GLU A 26 3.96 1.75 -19.32
C GLU A 26 2.79 2.62 -19.78
N THR A 27 2.26 3.47 -18.89
CA THR A 27 1.17 4.39 -19.23
C THR A 27 1.56 5.40 -20.32
N LEU A 28 2.80 5.92 -20.31
CA LEU A 28 3.27 6.83 -21.36
C LEU A 28 3.32 6.20 -22.75
N SER A 29 3.38 4.86 -22.81
CA SER A 29 3.38 4.10 -24.05
C SER A 29 1.98 3.85 -24.62
N GLU A 30 0.92 4.17 -23.87
CA GLU A 30 -0.47 3.94 -24.29
C GLU A 30 -0.98 4.98 -25.32
N ASP A 31 -1.89 4.52 -26.17
CA ASP A 31 -2.42 5.30 -27.29
C ASP A 31 -3.28 6.50 -26.85
N PHE A 32 -3.85 6.48 -25.65
CA PHE A 32 -4.58 7.64 -25.12
C PHE A 32 -3.65 8.81 -24.77
N ILE A 33 -2.39 8.54 -24.38
CA ILE A 33 -1.37 9.57 -24.15
C ILE A 33 -0.91 10.15 -25.48
N ARG A 34 -0.71 9.32 -26.51
CA ARG A 34 -0.41 9.78 -27.88
C ARG A 34 -1.51 10.70 -28.40
N THR A 35 -2.76 10.33 -28.18
CA THR A 35 -3.93 11.16 -28.51
C THR A 35 -3.95 12.48 -27.73
N ALA A 36 -3.62 12.47 -26.44
CA ALA A 36 -3.54 13.68 -25.62
C ALA A 36 -2.41 14.62 -26.11
N ARG A 37 -1.27 14.06 -26.53
CA ARG A 37 -0.17 14.84 -27.12
C ARG A 37 -0.55 15.42 -28.48
N ALA A 38 -1.27 14.66 -29.31
CA ALA A 38 -1.80 15.14 -30.60
C ALA A 38 -2.83 16.28 -30.44
N LYS A 39 -3.55 16.32 -29.31
CA LYS A 39 -4.44 17.44 -28.93
C LYS A 39 -3.71 18.68 -28.38
N GLY A 40 -2.37 18.66 -28.30
CA GLY A 40 -1.58 19.80 -27.84
C GLY A 40 -1.55 20.02 -26.32
N LEU A 41 -1.92 19.01 -25.51
CA LEU A 41 -1.80 19.12 -24.05
C LEU A 41 -0.34 19.19 -23.62
N SER A 42 -0.04 20.07 -22.66
CA SER A 42 1.30 20.17 -22.07
C SER A 42 1.67 18.92 -21.29
N GLU A 43 2.95 18.57 -21.32
CA GLU A 43 3.47 17.34 -20.71
C GLU A 43 3.22 17.29 -19.20
N LYS A 44 3.22 18.45 -18.53
CA LYS A 44 2.83 18.58 -17.10
C LYS A 44 1.38 18.16 -16.83
N VAL A 45 0.45 18.48 -17.73
CA VAL A 45 -0.97 18.09 -17.58
C VAL A 45 -1.16 16.61 -17.86
N ILE A 46 -0.43 16.06 -18.82
CA ILE A 46 -0.40 14.62 -19.11
C ILE A 46 0.12 13.86 -17.88
N LEU A 47 1.29 14.25 -17.36
CA LEU A 47 1.89 13.59 -16.20
C LEU A 47 0.98 13.63 -14.97
N ARG A 48 0.44 14.81 -14.62
CA ARG A 48 -0.31 15.01 -13.36
C ARG A 48 -1.73 14.47 -13.40
N LYS A 49 -2.43 14.58 -14.54
CA LYS A 49 -3.86 14.25 -14.64
C LYS A 49 -4.11 12.89 -15.27
N HIS A 50 -3.26 12.45 -16.20
CA HIS A 50 -3.49 11.25 -17.00
C HIS A 50 -2.60 10.09 -16.55
N THR A 51 -1.30 10.34 -16.39
CA THR A 51 -0.34 9.29 -15.97
C THR A 51 -0.43 9.00 -14.48
N LEU A 52 -0.49 10.01 -13.61
CA LEU A 52 -0.55 9.81 -12.16
C LEU A 52 -1.83 9.09 -11.72
N ARG A 53 -2.98 9.40 -12.33
CA ARG A 53 -4.25 8.71 -12.03
C ARG A 53 -4.22 7.24 -12.44
N ALA A 54 -3.63 6.91 -13.59
CA ALA A 54 -3.47 5.53 -14.03
C ALA A 54 -2.53 4.74 -13.10
N ALA A 55 -1.47 5.39 -12.59
CA ALA A 55 -0.55 4.77 -11.63
C ALA A 55 -1.13 4.63 -10.21
N LEU A 56 -2.08 5.48 -9.81
CA LEU A 56 -2.71 5.42 -8.49
C LEU A 56 -3.53 4.14 -8.28
N ALA A 57 -4.19 3.66 -9.34
CA ALA A 57 -5.03 2.46 -9.32
C ALA A 57 -4.31 1.21 -8.76
N PRO A 58 -3.18 0.77 -9.34
CA PRO A 58 -2.44 -0.38 -8.81
C PRO A 58 -1.64 -0.06 -7.54
N LEU A 59 -1.32 1.23 -7.29
CA LEU A 59 -0.66 1.66 -6.06
C LEU A 59 -1.57 1.44 -4.83
N THR A 60 -2.86 1.74 -4.96
CA THR A 60 -3.84 1.47 -3.91
C THR A 60 -3.92 -0.01 -3.58
N THR A 61 -3.99 -0.90 -4.58
CA THR A 61 -4.02 -2.35 -4.35
C THR A 61 -2.75 -2.86 -3.64
N MET A 62 -1.57 -2.35 -4.02
CA MET A 62 -0.32 -2.69 -3.33
C MET A 62 -0.31 -2.21 -1.88
N ALA A 63 -0.80 -1.00 -1.60
CA ALA A 63 -0.87 -0.48 -0.23
C ALA A 63 -1.73 -1.35 0.69
N GLY A 64 -2.78 -1.99 0.15
CA GLY A 64 -3.59 -2.97 0.88
C GLY A 64 -2.83 -4.25 1.25
N LEU A 65 -2.03 -4.77 0.32
CA LEU A 65 -1.15 -5.93 0.56
C LEU A 65 -0.02 -5.61 1.53
N ASP A 66 0.51 -4.38 1.48
CA ASP A 66 1.58 -3.93 2.37
C ASP A 66 1.13 -3.83 3.82
N PHE A 67 -0.15 -3.59 4.12
CA PHE A 67 -0.67 -3.61 5.48
C PHE A 67 -0.50 -4.98 6.16
N ALA A 68 -0.68 -6.08 5.41
CA ALA A 68 -0.40 -7.43 5.90
C ALA A 68 1.11 -7.66 6.08
N GLY A 69 1.92 -7.14 5.15
CA GLY A 69 3.38 -7.17 5.25
C GLY A 69 3.92 -6.37 6.45
N LEU A 70 3.32 -5.23 6.75
CA LEU A 70 3.69 -4.36 7.87
C LEU A 70 3.37 -4.99 9.21
N LEU A 71 2.29 -5.77 9.34
CA LEU A 71 2.04 -6.57 10.54
C LEU A 71 3.13 -7.63 10.75
N GLY A 72 3.61 -8.27 9.68
CA GLY A 72 4.76 -9.20 9.75
C GLY A 72 6.09 -8.49 10.06
N GLY A 73 6.35 -7.34 9.44
CA GLY A 73 7.55 -6.53 9.65
C GLY A 73 7.58 -5.83 11.01
N ALA A 74 6.42 -5.49 11.56
CA ALA A 74 6.26 -4.91 12.90
C ALA A 74 6.85 -5.84 13.95
N ILE A 75 6.62 -7.15 13.83
CA ILE A 75 7.20 -8.18 14.71
C ILE A 75 8.73 -8.07 14.74
N LEU A 76 9.38 -7.99 13.57
CA LEU A 76 10.84 -7.86 13.49
C LEU A 76 11.33 -6.54 14.11
N THR A 77 10.67 -5.42 13.80
CA THR A 77 11.07 -4.12 14.34
C THR A 77 10.83 -4.01 15.85
N GLU A 78 9.75 -4.58 16.38
CA GLU A 78 9.44 -4.61 17.82
C GLU A 78 10.43 -5.47 18.60
N ALA A 79 10.87 -6.59 18.01
CA ALA A 79 11.89 -7.45 18.58
C ALA A 79 13.26 -6.76 18.62
N VAL A 80 13.69 -6.15 17.49
CA VAL A 80 15.01 -5.51 17.37
C VAL A 80 15.11 -4.23 18.21
N PHE A 81 14.04 -3.42 18.27
CA PHE A 81 14.03 -2.17 19.03
C PHE A 81 13.53 -2.32 20.48
N ASN A 82 13.29 -3.55 20.93
CA ASN A 82 12.80 -3.89 22.27
C ASN A 82 11.53 -3.11 22.66
N LEU A 83 10.63 -2.89 21.71
CA LEU A 83 9.37 -2.15 21.90
C LEU A 83 8.27 -3.10 22.40
N PRO A 84 7.45 -2.69 23.38
CA PRO A 84 6.23 -3.42 23.72
C PRO A 84 5.21 -3.20 22.60
N GLY A 85 4.91 -4.26 21.85
CA GLY A 85 3.98 -4.20 20.73
C GLY A 85 3.21 -5.50 20.52
N LEU A 86 2.17 -5.40 19.68
CA LEU A 86 1.24 -6.51 19.41
C LEU A 86 1.93 -7.66 18.68
N GLY A 87 2.94 -7.38 17.87
CA GLY A 87 3.70 -8.40 17.15
C GLY A 87 4.55 -9.25 18.11
N ARG A 88 5.24 -8.60 19.04
CA ARG A 88 6.02 -9.28 20.09
C ARG A 88 5.13 -10.07 21.05
N LEU A 89 3.98 -9.53 21.44
CA LEU A 89 2.99 -10.24 22.28
C LEU A 89 2.46 -11.50 21.58
N SER A 90 2.18 -11.40 20.28
CA SER A 90 1.74 -12.56 19.48
C SER A 90 2.83 -13.62 19.37
N LEU A 91 4.09 -13.23 19.16
CA LEU A 91 5.22 -14.17 19.14
C LEU A 91 5.42 -14.87 20.48
N GLY A 92 5.33 -14.13 21.59
CA GLY A 92 5.39 -14.71 22.93
C GLY A 92 4.29 -15.74 23.15
N ALA A 93 3.06 -15.42 22.77
CA ALA A 93 1.93 -16.34 22.87
C ALA A 93 2.11 -17.62 22.01
N VAL A 94 2.75 -17.52 20.84
CA VAL A 94 3.09 -18.71 20.02
C VAL A 94 4.09 -19.60 20.73
N ILE A 95 5.10 -19.02 21.39
CA ILE A 95 6.12 -19.77 22.14
C ILE A 95 5.51 -20.40 23.40
N ASP A 96 4.66 -19.66 24.10
CA ASP A 96 4.00 -20.09 25.34
C ASP A 96 2.75 -20.94 25.10
N PHE A 97 2.40 -21.20 23.83
CA PHE A 97 1.18 -21.91 23.41
C PHE A 97 -0.12 -21.31 23.98
N ASP A 98 -0.15 -20.00 24.21
CA ASP A 98 -1.34 -19.26 24.65
C ASP A 98 -2.29 -19.02 23.47
N LEU A 99 -3.09 -20.04 23.17
CA LEU A 99 -4.08 -20.03 22.09
C LEU A 99 -5.06 -18.84 22.18
N PRO A 100 -5.63 -18.49 23.35
CA PRO A 100 -6.46 -17.29 23.49
C PRO A 100 -5.81 -16.01 22.96
N ILE A 101 -4.55 -15.75 23.33
CA ILE A 101 -3.86 -14.54 22.91
C ILE A 101 -3.56 -14.58 21.40
N ILE A 102 -3.12 -15.72 20.86
CA ILE A 102 -2.87 -15.89 19.42
C ILE A 102 -4.14 -15.59 18.61
N VAL A 103 -5.28 -16.14 19.02
CA VAL A 103 -6.56 -15.93 18.33
C VAL A 103 -6.98 -14.47 18.43
N ALA A 104 -6.87 -13.86 19.62
CA ALA A 104 -7.24 -12.46 19.83
C ALA A 104 -6.41 -11.50 18.96
N THR A 105 -5.09 -11.67 18.92
CA THR A 105 -4.21 -10.81 18.13
C THR A 105 -4.40 -11.03 16.62
N THR A 106 -4.65 -12.28 16.20
CA THR A 106 -4.92 -12.60 14.79
C THR A 106 -6.24 -11.97 14.31
N ILE A 107 -7.31 -12.06 15.10
CA ILE A 107 -8.61 -11.45 14.76
C ILE A 107 -8.48 -9.93 14.70
N LEU A 108 -7.79 -9.33 15.67
CA LEU A 108 -7.56 -7.88 15.68
C LEU A 108 -6.75 -7.43 14.45
N ALA A 109 -5.67 -8.12 14.14
CA ALA A 109 -4.86 -7.86 12.95
C ALA A 109 -5.68 -7.98 11.66
N ALA A 110 -6.45 -9.07 11.52
CA ALA A 110 -7.32 -9.29 10.36
C ALA A 110 -8.38 -8.18 10.23
N SER A 111 -9.00 -7.75 11.33
CA SER A 111 -10.01 -6.69 11.31
C SER A 111 -9.44 -5.35 10.84
N ILE A 112 -8.22 -5.01 11.26
CA ILE A 112 -7.52 -3.78 10.83
C ILE A 112 -7.20 -3.87 9.34
N VAL A 113 -6.67 -5.01 8.87
CA VAL A 113 -6.33 -5.22 7.46
C VAL A 113 -7.58 -5.11 6.58
N ILE A 114 -8.68 -5.75 6.96
CA ILE A 114 -9.95 -5.67 6.21
C ILE A 114 -10.46 -4.23 6.19
N THR A 115 -10.42 -3.52 7.32
CA THR A 115 -10.85 -2.12 7.39
C THR A 115 -10.00 -1.22 6.50
N MET A 116 -8.68 -1.42 6.49
CA MET A 116 -7.77 -0.65 5.64
C MET A 116 -7.95 -0.97 4.15
N ASN A 117 -8.15 -2.24 3.79
CA ASN A 117 -8.49 -2.60 2.41
C ASN A 117 -9.79 -1.96 1.97
N LEU A 118 -10.82 -1.94 2.82
CA LEU A 118 -12.07 -1.24 2.52
C LEU A 118 -11.85 0.26 2.29
N VAL A 119 -11.03 0.92 3.13
CA VAL A 119 -10.67 2.33 2.95
C VAL A 119 -9.95 2.54 1.61
N VAL A 120 -9.01 1.66 1.26
CA VAL A 120 -8.29 1.68 -0.01
C VAL A 120 -9.23 1.53 -1.21
N ASP A 121 -10.16 0.58 -1.16
CA ASP A 121 -11.15 0.34 -2.21
C ASP A 121 -12.09 1.54 -2.39
N VAL A 122 -12.50 2.17 -1.28
CA VAL A 122 -13.29 3.40 -1.31
C VAL A 122 -12.49 4.54 -1.93
N LEU A 123 -11.22 4.74 -1.54
CA LEU A 123 -10.35 5.73 -2.17
C LEU A 123 -10.18 5.46 -3.67
N TYR A 124 -10.02 4.20 -4.06
CA TYR A 124 -9.95 3.79 -5.46
C TYR A 124 -11.20 4.23 -6.23
N ALA A 125 -12.39 3.95 -5.69
CA ALA A 125 -13.66 4.36 -6.29
C ALA A 125 -13.80 5.90 -6.43
N PHE A 126 -13.22 6.68 -5.52
CA PHE A 126 -13.18 8.14 -5.63
C PHE A 126 -12.13 8.65 -6.63
N ILE A 127 -11.00 7.97 -6.76
CA ILE A 127 -9.87 8.38 -7.61
C ILE A 127 -10.14 8.02 -9.08
N ASP A 128 -10.74 6.86 -9.36
CA ASP A 128 -11.05 6.41 -10.72
C ASP A 128 -12.55 6.48 -11.05
N PRO A 129 -13.02 7.53 -11.76
CA PRO A 129 -14.41 7.62 -12.20
C PRO A 129 -14.78 6.61 -13.30
N ARG A 130 -13.85 5.81 -13.85
CA ARG A 130 -14.15 4.78 -14.87
C ARG A 130 -14.94 3.60 -14.29
N VAL A 131 -14.79 3.31 -12.99
CA VAL A 131 -15.56 2.25 -12.29
C VAL A 131 -17.06 2.58 -12.29
N ARG A 132 -17.42 3.87 -12.39
CA ARG A 132 -18.81 4.34 -12.32
C ARG A 132 -19.61 4.12 -13.61
N VAL A 133 -18.97 3.68 -14.71
CA VAL A 133 -19.65 3.52 -16.03
C VAL A 133 -20.12 2.09 -16.30
N ALA A 134 -19.91 1.16 -15.36
CA ALA A 134 -20.29 -0.24 -15.50
C ALA A 134 -21.56 -0.65 -14.71
N ALA A 135 -22.41 0.31 -14.35
CA ALA A 135 -23.71 0.08 -13.71
C ALA A 135 -24.85 0.60 -14.58
#